data_AF-A0A1F6M1B7-F1
#
_entry.id   AF-A0A1F6M1B7-F1
#
_cell.length_a   1.000
_cell.length_b   1.000
_cell.length_c   1.000
_cell.angle_alpha   90.00
_cell.angle_beta   90.00
_cell.angle_gamma   90.00
#
_symmetry.space_group_name_H-M   'P 1'
#
loop_
_entity.id
_entity.type
_entity.pdbx_description
1 polymer ?
#
loop_
_entity_poly.entity_id
_entity_poly.type
_entity_poly.pdbx_seq_one_letter_code
_entity_poly.pdbx_strand_id
1 'polypeptide(L)'
;MSIHKPHIFREGEYTSSDLQSFSAAHDIQEVTDIYKKQLGEYFDISHPQFLHTSDYEMQRQAYVSEHITNQDLRGSWVYYPWSRRFVHMIGEDEYCALRTNRNRDLITVEEYKTLSRKKVGIVGLSIGSTIARVVAMTGAAGSMTLAEYDTLDSTNMNRLFARVDQIGTSKVDILKQQLYEFDPYLHLNFLEGRLTPEAARQISLESDAPDIWIDAIDDIPMKIELRKIARTARIPVLMVTSLGDDVLVDIERFDLEPERPLFHGRLDDVIEEVDTTNLSEEKKHEYAVRIVGRDAVPERAIESVKKIGSELVGRPQLMSTVSVAGGIAATVVRDIFLDKTRESGRTLIRFSDFFSQTHT
;
A
#
# COMPACT_ATOMS: atom_id res chain seq x y z
N MET A 1 16.60 -18.93 6.24
CA MET A 1 16.22 -17.58 5.77
C MET A 1 14.74 -17.37 6.06
N SER A 2 14.30 -16.14 6.37
CA SER A 2 12.87 -15.85 6.44
C SER A 2 12.27 -16.12 5.06
N ILE A 3 11.33 -17.07 4.96
CA ILE A 3 10.68 -17.49 3.70
C ILE A 3 9.85 -16.35 3.08
N HIS A 4 9.79 -15.20 3.77
CA HIS A 4 8.84 -14.13 3.51
C HIS A 4 9.47 -12.86 2.92
N LYS A 5 10.79 -12.75 2.71
CA LYS A 5 11.45 -11.59 2.07
C LYS A 5 12.41 -12.04 0.98
N PRO A 6 12.56 -11.31 -0.15
CA PRO A 6 13.61 -11.62 -1.11
C PRO A 6 14.99 -11.52 -0.46
N HIS A 7 15.90 -12.39 -0.88
CA HIS A 7 17.32 -12.26 -0.59
C HIS A 7 17.97 -11.49 -1.75
N ILE A 8 18.63 -10.37 -1.44
CA ILE A 8 19.20 -9.47 -2.43
C ILE A 8 20.71 -9.44 -2.25
N PHE A 9 21.43 -9.84 -3.28
CA PHE A 9 22.86 -9.57 -3.45
C PHE A 9 22.99 -8.25 -4.20
N ARG A 10 23.29 -7.17 -3.49
CA ARG A 10 23.45 -5.85 -4.13
C ARG A 10 24.79 -5.77 -4.83
N GLU A 11 24.83 -5.04 -5.93
CA GLU A 11 26.07 -4.77 -6.66
C GLU A 11 27.19 -4.34 -5.71
N GLY A 12 28.35 -5.02 -5.79
CA GLY A 12 29.50 -4.76 -4.93
C GLY A 12 29.49 -5.45 -3.57
N GLU A 13 28.38 -6.08 -3.15
CA GLU A 13 28.27 -6.82 -1.88
C GLU A 13 28.48 -8.34 -2.03
N TYR A 14 28.77 -8.83 -3.24
CA TYR A 14 28.93 -10.26 -3.52
C TYR A 14 30.07 -10.56 -4.50
N THR A 15 30.51 -11.81 -4.48
CA THR A 15 31.46 -12.39 -5.43
C THR A 15 30.77 -13.49 -6.25
N SER A 16 31.41 -13.94 -7.33
CA SER A 16 30.89 -15.05 -8.14
C SER A 16 30.82 -16.35 -7.33
N SER A 17 31.72 -16.51 -6.34
CA SER A 17 31.70 -17.65 -5.42
C SER A 17 30.48 -17.61 -4.50
N ASP A 18 30.04 -16.43 -4.08
CA ASP A 18 28.84 -16.29 -3.22
C ASP A 18 27.58 -16.71 -3.98
N LEU A 19 27.44 -16.26 -5.24
CA LEU A 19 26.31 -16.64 -6.10
C LEU A 19 26.30 -18.14 -6.41
N GLN A 20 27.46 -18.73 -6.71
CA GLN A 20 27.59 -20.17 -6.95
C GLN A 20 27.25 -20.97 -5.69
N SER A 21 27.79 -20.57 -4.53
CA SER A 21 27.52 -21.23 -3.25
C SER A 21 26.05 -21.13 -2.87
N PHE A 22 25.44 -19.95 -3.08
CA PHE A 22 24.01 -19.75 -2.84
C PHE A 22 23.15 -20.62 -3.74
N SER A 23 23.47 -20.66 -5.05
CA SER A 23 22.75 -21.47 -6.03
C SER A 23 22.89 -22.96 -5.78
N ALA A 24 24.03 -23.43 -5.28
CA ALA A 24 24.23 -24.82 -4.89
C ALA A 24 23.49 -25.18 -3.59
N ALA A 25 23.29 -24.21 -2.69
CA ALA A 25 22.63 -24.42 -1.40
C ALA A 25 21.10 -24.28 -1.44
N HIS A 26 20.53 -23.72 -2.51
CA HIS A 26 19.10 -23.47 -2.65
C HIS A 26 18.54 -24.15 -3.90
N ASP A 27 17.33 -24.69 -3.79
CA ASP A 27 16.60 -25.22 -4.94
C ASP A 27 16.06 -24.05 -5.78
N ILE A 28 16.88 -23.55 -6.70
CA ILE A 28 16.51 -22.53 -7.68
C ILE A 28 15.86 -23.22 -8.88
N GLN A 29 14.60 -22.89 -9.14
CA GLN A 29 13.82 -23.48 -10.22
C GLN A 29 13.96 -22.71 -11.53
N GLU A 30 14.18 -21.39 -11.44
CA GLU A 30 14.24 -20.50 -12.60
C GLU A 30 15.25 -19.39 -12.35
N VAL A 31 16.14 -19.17 -13.32
CA VAL A 31 17.07 -18.05 -13.35
C VAL A 31 16.67 -17.14 -14.50
N THR A 32 16.48 -15.85 -14.22
CA THR A 32 16.12 -14.86 -15.24
C THR A 32 17.09 -13.70 -15.19
N ASP A 33 17.84 -13.48 -16.26
CA ASP A 33 18.69 -12.30 -16.40
C ASP A 33 17.99 -11.25 -17.26
N ILE A 34 17.61 -10.14 -16.62
CA ILE A 34 17.03 -8.97 -17.27
C ILE A 34 17.93 -7.74 -17.19
N TYR A 35 19.12 -7.85 -16.58
CA TYR A 35 20.02 -6.73 -16.33
C TYR A 35 20.40 -6.02 -17.63
N LYS A 36 20.84 -6.77 -18.66
CA LYS A 36 21.19 -6.20 -19.96
C LYS A 36 20.02 -5.44 -20.62
N LYS A 37 18.81 -5.98 -20.51
CA LYS A 37 17.61 -5.35 -21.07
C LYS A 37 17.34 -4.02 -20.34
N GLN A 38 17.38 -4.04 -19.02
CA GLN A 38 17.15 -2.89 -18.17
C GLN A 38 18.23 -1.82 -18.32
N LEU A 39 19.50 -2.16 -18.51
CA LEU A 39 20.55 -1.18 -18.85
C LEU A 39 20.23 -0.42 -20.13
N GLY A 40 19.71 -1.13 -21.14
CA GLY A 40 19.27 -0.50 -22.38
C GLY A 40 18.07 0.43 -22.18
N GLU A 41 17.08 0.02 -21.38
CA GLU A 41 15.96 0.90 -21.00
C GLU A 41 16.45 2.11 -20.16
N TYR A 42 17.47 1.91 -19.33
CA TYR A 42 18.04 2.95 -18.49
C TYR A 42 18.83 3.96 -19.32
N PHE A 43 19.53 3.50 -20.37
CA PHE A 43 20.09 4.35 -21.40
C PHE A 43 19.02 5.23 -22.05
N ASP A 44 17.87 4.66 -22.42
CA ASP A 44 16.79 5.40 -23.09
C ASP A 44 16.29 6.58 -22.25
N ILE A 45 16.18 6.40 -20.92
CA ILE A 45 15.71 7.46 -20.03
C ILE A 45 16.80 8.46 -19.61
N SER A 46 18.07 8.07 -19.65
CA SER A 46 19.21 8.91 -19.27
C SER A 46 19.80 9.67 -20.47
N HIS A 47 19.60 9.16 -21.68
CA HIS A 47 20.07 9.76 -22.93
C HIS A 47 18.95 9.86 -23.99
N PRO A 48 17.80 10.48 -23.66
CA PRO A 48 16.64 10.54 -24.55
C PRO A 48 16.92 11.27 -25.87
N GLN A 49 17.96 12.10 -25.92
CA GLN A 49 18.39 12.80 -27.14
C GLN A 49 18.74 11.84 -28.29
N PHE A 50 19.04 10.57 -28.01
CA PHE A 50 19.39 9.60 -29.05
C PHE A 50 18.20 8.82 -29.61
N LEU A 51 17.05 8.73 -28.93
CA LEU A 51 15.94 7.82 -29.27
C LEU A 51 15.42 7.91 -30.71
N HIS A 52 15.61 9.06 -31.37
CA HIS A 52 15.13 9.31 -32.73
C HIS A 52 16.26 9.69 -33.69
N THR A 53 17.50 9.31 -33.34
CA THR A 53 18.70 9.58 -34.15
C THR A 53 19.18 8.31 -34.86
N SER A 54 19.94 8.48 -35.94
CA SER A 54 20.60 7.35 -36.64
C SER A 54 21.58 6.59 -35.75
N ASP A 55 22.13 7.26 -34.73
CA ASP A 55 23.20 6.75 -33.89
C ASP A 55 22.67 6.01 -32.65
N TYR A 56 21.34 5.97 -32.45
CA TYR A 56 20.67 5.36 -31.30
C TYR A 56 21.22 3.97 -30.94
N GLU A 57 21.18 3.04 -31.89
CA GLU A 57 21.60 1.65 -31.66
C GLU A 57 23.09 1.57 -31.32
N MET A 58 23.92 2.38 -31.97
CA MET A 58 25.35 2.41 -31.70
C MET A 58 25.65 2.91 -30.28
N GLN A 59 25.02 4.01 -29.87
CA GLN A 59 25.22 4.61 -28.55
C GLN A 59 24.67 3.71 -27.44
N ARG A 60 23.49 3.14 -27.64
CA ARG A 60 22.88 2.21 -26.69
C ARG A 60 23.73 0.95 -26.51
N GLN A 61 24.24 0.38 -27.60
CA GLN A 61 25.13 -0.79 -27.53
C GLN A 61 26.45 -0.45 -26.83
N ALA A 62 27.05 0.70 -27.13
CA ALA A 62 28.27 1.16 -26.46
C ALA A 62 28.06 1.28 -24.94
N TYR A 63 26.98 1.95 -24.53
CA TYR A 63 26.60 2.08 -23.10
C TYR A 63 26.44 0.71 -22.44
N VAL A 64 25.64 -0.18 -23.02
CA VAL A 64 25.41 -1.52 -22.46
C VAL A 64 26.70 -2.33 -22.37
N SER A 65 27.54 -2.29 -23.40
CA SER A 65 28.82 -3.01 -23.42
C SER A 65 29.83 -2.50 -22.38
N GLU A 66 29.80 -1.20 -22.06
CA GLU A 66 30.64 -0.62 -21.00
C GLU A 66 30.20 -1.09 -19.59
N HIS A 67 28.91 -1.35 -19.41
CA HIS A 67 28.31 -1.70 -18.11
C HIS A 67 28.14 -3.21 -17.87
N ILE A 68 28.49 -4.05 -18.85
CA ILE A 68 28.54 -5.50 -18.72
C ILE A 68 30.00 -5.92 -18.55
N THR A 69 30.29 -6.68 -17.49
CA THR A 69 31.57 -7.35 -17.30
C THR A 69 31.41 -8.85 -17.54
N ASN A 70 32.51 -9.56 -17.81
CA ASN A 70 32.49 -11.01 -18.06
C ASN A 70 32.19 -11.87 -16.81
N GLN A 71 31.87 -11.27 -15.66
CA GLN A 71 31.78 -11.98 -14.37
C GLN A 71 30.41 -11.91 -13.68
N ASP A 72 29.38 -11.30 -14.31
CA ASP A 72 28.03 -11.11 -13.75
C ASP A 72 28.01 -10.50 -12.32
N LEU A 73 29.01 -9.65 -12.02
CA LEU A 73 29.17 -8.96 -10.74
C LEU A 73 28.61 -7.52 -10.72
N ARG A 74 28.14 -7.05 -11.87
CA ARG A 74 27.40 -5.78 -12.00
C ARG A 74 25.93 -6.08 -11.78
N GLY A 75 25.14 -5.10 -11.35
CA GLY A 75 23.73 -5.32 -11.03
C GLY A 75 23.51 -6.08 -9.72
N SER A 76 22.24 -6.21 -9.37
CA SER A 76 21.76 -6.94 -8.20
C SER A 76 21.19 -8.29 -8.61
N TRP A 77 21.41 -9.30 -7.76
CA TRP A 77 20.73 -10.58 -7.86
C TRP A 77 19.67 -10.71 -6.77
N VAL A 78 18.43 -11.01 -7.15
CA VAL A 78 17.26 -11.08 -6.26
C VAL A 78 16.68 -12.49 -6.27
N TYR A 79 16.76 -13.19 -5.15
CA TYR A 79 16.14 -14.49 -4.95
C TYR A 79 14.80 -14.37 -4.25
N TYR A 80 13.74 -14.88 -4.88
CA TYR A 80 12.39 -14.94 -4.35
C TYR A 80 12.10 -16.34 -3.78
N PRO A 81 12.16 -16.54 -2.45
CA PRO A 81 12.09 -17.88 -1.86
C PRO A 81 10.77 -18.61 -2.10
N TRP A 82 9.65 -17.88 -2.24
CA TRP A 82 8.33 -18.48 -2.47
C TRP A 82 8.12 -19.00 -3.90
N SER A 83 8.79 -18.40 -4.89
CA SER A 83 8.72 -18.82 -6.29
C SER A 83 9.97 -19.55 -6.77
N ARG A 84 11.02 -19.62 -5.92
CA ARG A 84 12.33 -20.21 -6.22
C ARG A 84 12.98 -19.60 -7.47
N ARG A 85 12.70 -18.33 -7.73
CA ARG A 85 13.25 -17.57 -8.87
C ARG A 85 14.44 -16.76 -8.44
N PHE A 86 15.47 -16.73 -9.29
CA PHE A 86 16.66 -15.90 -9.09
C PHE A 86 16.81 -14.94 -10.25
N VAL A 87 16.68 -13.63 -9.99
CA VAL A 87 16.58 -12.61 -11.02
C VAL A 87 17.80 -11.68 -10.96
N HIS A 88 18.51 -11.55 -12.07
CA HIS A 88 19.57 -10.56 -12.24
C HIS A 88 18.99 -9.29 -12.86
N MET A 89 19.16 -8.16 -12.18
CA MET A 89 18.54 -6.88 -12.52
C MET A 89 19.42 -5.69 -12.13
N ILE A 90 19.08 -4.50 -12.62
CA ILE A 90 19.80 -3.26 -12.25
C ILE A 90 19.63 -2.90 -10.75
N GLY A 91 20.45 -1.97 -10.28
CA GLY A 91 20.45 -1.51 -8.89
C GLY A 91 19.16 -0.78 -8.49
N GLU A 92 19.00 -0.54 -7.17
CA GLU A 92 17.81 0.10 -6.60
C GLU A 92 17.52 1.48 -7.20
N ASP A 93 18.52 2.36 -7.26
CA ASP A 93 18.36 3.72 -7.78
C ASP A 93 18.01 3.73 -9.27
N GLU A 94 18.67 2.89 -10.07
CA GLU A 94 18.40 2.78 -11.50
C GLU A 94 17.01 2.19 -11.77
N TYR A 95 16.60 1.19 -10.97
CA TYR A 95 15.28 0.58 -11.04
C TYR A 95 14.17 1.56 -10.64
N CYS A 96 14.40 2.37 -9.60
CA CYS A 96 13.52 3.46 -9.22
C CYS A 96 13.37 4.48 -10.36
N ALA A 97 14.49 4.92 -10.96
CA ALA A 97 14.50 5.87 -12.06
C ALA A 97 13.74 5.34 -13.29
N LEU A 98 13.90 4.06 -13.64
CA LEU A 98 13.14 3.42 -14.72
C LEU A 98 11.64 3.46 -14.45
N ARG A 99 11.20 3.00 -13.29
CA ARG A 99 9.77 2.91 -12.95
C ARG A 99 9.09 4.27 -12.89
N THR A 100 9.81 5.30 -12.44
CA THR A 100 9.28 6.64 -12.22
C THR A 100 9.49 7.59 -13.40
N ASN A 101 10.24 7.21 -14.44
CA ASN A 101 10.56 8.12 -15.54
C ASN A 101 9.31 8.79 -16.17
N ARG A 102 8.25 8.03 -16.42
CA ARG A 102 7.03 8.52 -17.09
C ARG A 102 6.11 9.35 -16.19
N ASN A 103 6.31 9.33 -14.88
CA ASN A 103 5.55 10.15 -13.93
C ASN A 103 6.42 11.17 -13.17
N ARG A 104 7.72 11.28 -13.51
CA ARG A 104 8.70 12.12 -12.83
C ARG A 104 8.32 13.59 -12.73
N ASP A 105 7.56 14.13 -13.67
CA ASP A 105 7.15 15.55 -13.62
C ASP A 105 5.74 15.72 -13.01
N LEU A 106 5.01 14.62 -12.78
CA LEU A 106 3.74 14.60 -12.03
C LEU A 106 3.97 14.36 -10.52
N ILE A 107 5.04 13.63 -10.18
CA ILE A 107 5.62 13.52 -8.84
C ILE A 107 7.11 13.86 -9.01
N THR A 108 7.43 15.12 -8.79
CA THR A 108 8.77 15.68 -9.03
C THR A 108 9.85 14.95 -8.25
N VAL A 109 11.09 15.02 -8.73
CA VAL A 109 12.25 14.44 -8.01
C VAL A 109 12.36 14.97 -6.57
N GLU A 110 12.03 16.25 -6.33
CA GLU A 110 12.04 16.84 -4.99
C GLU A 110 10.87 16.36 -4.11
N GLU A 111 9.68 16.19 -4.70
CA GLU A 111 8.56 15.55 -4.01
C GLU A 111 8.90 14.10 -3.66
N TYR A 112 9.48 13.33 -4.59
CA TYR A 112 9.90 11.95 -4.34
C TYR A 112 10.93 11.84 -3.22
N LYS A 113 11.93 12.73 -3.16
CA LYS A 113 12.90 12.80 -2.06
C LYS A 113 12.25 13.07 -0.69
N THR A 114 11.14 13.79 -0.68
CA THR A 114 10.33 14.00 0.54
C THR A 114 9.57 12.72 0.89
N LEU A 115 8.84 12.17 -0.09
CA LEU A 115 7.99 10.99 0.08
C LEU A 115 8.80 9.74 0.47
N SER A 116 10.02 9.57 -0.05
CA SER A 116 10.89 8.43 0.26
C SER A 116 11.36 8.40 1.72
N ARG A 117 11.18 9.49 2.48
CA ARG A 117 11.47 9.56 3.91
C ARG A 117 10.23 9.33 4.77
N LYS A 118 9.06 9.27 4.16
CA LYS A 118 7.77 9.15 4.83
C LYS A 118 7.36 7.71 5.02
N LYS A 119 6.59 7.48 6.09
CA LYS A 119 6.19 6.16 6.58
C LYS A 119 4.68 6.10 6.69
N VAL A 120 4.07 5.03 6.18
CA VAL A 120 2.62 4.83 6.23
C VAL A 120 2.31 3.60 7.06
N GLY A 121 1.42 3.73 8.05
CA GLY A 121 0.85 2.60 8.77
C GLY A 121 -0.49 2.23 8.15
N ILE A 122 -0.74 0.98 7.78
CA ILE A 122 -2.02 0.51 7.22
C ILE A 122 -2.56 -0.62 8.08
N VAL A 123 -3.78 -0.45 8.61
CA VAL A 123 -4.44 -1.45 9.44
C VAL A 123 -5.64 -2.02 8.68
N GLY A 124 -5.64 -3.34 8.48
CA GLY A 124 -6.60 -4.07 7.64
C GLY A 124 -6.16 -4.13 6.18
N LEU A 125 -6.08 -5.33 5.60
CA LEU A 125 -5.59 -5.56 4.24
C LEU A 125 -6.67 -6.03 3.27
N SER A 126 -7.95 -5.75 3.54
CA SER A 126 -8.97 -5.81 2.49
C SER A 126 -8.76 -4.67 1.49
N ILE A 127 -9.46 -3.54 1.66
CA ILE A 127 -9.21 -2.32 0.87
C ILE A 127 -7.76 -1.85 1.05
N GLY A 128 -7.21 -1.99 2.27
CA GLY A 128 -5.84 -1.58 2.58
C GLY A 128 -4.77 -2.28 1.73
N SER A 129 -5.00 -3.49 1.22
CA SER A 129 -4.05 -4.11 0.29
C SER A 129 -3.97 -3.37 -1.04
N THR A 130 -5.10 -2.87 -1.56
CA THR A 130 -5.14 -2.04 -2.76
C THR A 130 -4.44 -0.71 -2.50
N ILE A 131 -4.69 -0.09 -1.34
CA ILE A 131 -4.00 1.14 -0.92
C ILE A 131 -2.48 0.92 -0.87
N ALA A 132 -2.02 -0.15 -0.21
CA ALA A 132 -0.60 -0.48 -0.11
C ALA A 132 0.08 -0.64 -1.49
N ARG A 133 -0.59 -1.35 -2.42
CA ARG A 133 -0.09 -1.50 -3.80
C ARG A 133 0.03 -0.16 -4.51
N VAL A 134 -1.00 0.70 -4.44
CA VAL A 134 -0.95 2.01 -5.10
C VAL A 134 0.10 2.92 -4.45
N VAL A 135 0.23 2.92 -3.12
CA VAL A 135 1.29 3.65 -2.40
C VAL A 135 2.68 3.21 -2.87
N ALA A 136 2.94 1.90 -2.95
CA ALA A 136 4.20 1.37 -3.46
C ALA A 136 4.46 1.72 -4.93
N MET A 137 3.43 1.59 -5.79
CA MET A 137 3.55 1.84 -7.22
C MET A 137 3.77 3.32 -7.57
N THR A 138 3.24 4.22 -6.74
CA THR A 138 3.35 5.67 -6.94
C THR A 138 4.53 6.28 -6.17
N GLY A 139 5.20 5.51 -5.30
CA GLY A 139 6.26 6.04 -4.45
C GLY A 139 5.75 7.06 -3.43
N ALA A 140 4.49 6.94 -2.98
CA ALA A 140 3.88 7.89 -2.06
C ALA A 140 4.46 7.81 -0.63
N ALA A 141 5.25 6.77 -0.32
CA ALA A 141 5.97 6.59 0.93
C ALA A 141 7.23 5.75 0.71
N GLY A 142 8.25 5.96 1.55
CA GLY A 142 9.48 5.15 1.54
C GLY A 142 9.36 3.85 2.31
N SER A 143 8.47 3.78 3.31
CA SER A 143 8.19 2.55 4.04
C SER A 143 6.72 2.40 4.43
N MET A 144 6.33 1.14 4.65
CA MET A 144 4.99 0.80 5.13
C MET A 144 5.04 -0.16 6.31
N THR A 145 4.25 0.13 7.34
CA THR A 145 3.92 -0.80 8.42
C THR A 145 2.50 -1.34 8.19
N LEU A 146 2.36 -2.65 8.04
CA LEU A 146 1.13 -3.32 7.59
C LEU A 146 0.63 -4.26 8.68
N ALA A 147 -0.63 -4.16 9.05
CA ALA A 147 -1.24 -4.97 10.10
C ALA A 147 -2.51 -5.68 9.62
N GLU A 148 -2.52 -7.01 9.69
CA GLU A 148 -3.64 -7.88 9.33
C GLU A 148 -3.42 -9.25 9.96
N TYR A 149 -4.52 -9.91 10.33
CA TYR A 149 -4.50 -11.22 10.97
C TYR A 149 -5.37 -12.26 10.25
N ASP A 150 -6.19 -11.84 9.28
CA ASP A 150 -7.05 -12.73 8.51
C ASP A 150 -6.28 -13.51 7.42
N THR A 151 -6.85 -14.67 7.08
CA THR A 151 -6.52 -15.43 5.87
C THR A 151 -7.47 -15.08 4.72
N LEU A 152 -7.08 -15.45 3.50
CA LEU A 152 -7.88 -15.25 2.30
C LEU A 152 -9.02 -16.28 2.22
N ASP A 153 -10.27 -15.80 2.17
CA ASP A 153 -11.44 -16.63 1.84
C ASP A 153 -11.88 -16.45 0.38
N SER A 154 -12.55 -17.46 -0.18
CA SER A 154 -13.15 -17.39 -1.52
C SER A 154 -14.11 -16.20 -1.68
N THR A 155 -14.81 -15.80 -0.61
CA THR A 155 -15.70 -14.64 -0.59
C THR A 155 -14.98 -13.30 -0.73
N ASN A 156 -13.64 -13.29 -0.59
CA ASN A 156 -12.82 -12.09 -0.74
C ASN A 156 -12.30 -11.90 -2.18
N MET A 157 -12.34 -12.95 -3.01
CA MET A 157 -11.80 -12.95 -4.37
C MET A 157 -12.48 -11.94 -5.31
N ASN A 158 -13.65 -11.41 -4.94
CA ASN A 158 -14.32 -10.37 -5.71
C ASN A 158 -13.67 -8.97 -5.57
N ARG A 159 -12.74 -8.79 -4.62
CA ARG A 159 -12.15 -7.48 -4.28
C ARG A 159 -10.70 -7.52 -3.80
N LEU A 160 -10.10 -8.71 -3.73
CA LEU A 160 -8.69 -8.90 -3.44
C LEU A 160 -7.98 -9.53 -4.64
N PHE A 161 -6.83 -8.99 -5.00
CA PHE A 161 -5.94 -9.61 -5.97
C PHE A 161 -5.20 -10.77 -5.30
N ALA A 162 -5.56 -12.00 -5.65
CA ALA A 162 -4.89 -13.22 -5.23
C ALA A 162 -5.12 -14.31 -6.28
N ARG A 163 -4.30 -15.35 -6.24
CA ARG A 163 -4.54 -16.56 -7.04
C ARG A 163 -5.49 -17.50 -6.30
N VAL A 164 -6.22 -18.33 -7.05
CA VAL A 164 -7.18 -19.29 -6.48
C VAL A 164 -6.50 -20.30 -5.55
N ASP A 165 -5.27 -20.70 -5.83
CA ASP A 165 -4.49 -21.62 -5.00
C ASP A 165 -3.99 -21.01 -3.68
N GLN A 166 -4.16 -19.70 -3.48
CA GLN A 166 -3.78 -19.00 -2.24
C GLN A 166 -4.92 -18.90 -1.23
N ILE A 167 -6.12 -19.43 -1.53
CA ILE A 167 -7.22 -19.48 -0.57
C ILE A 167 -6.79 -20.24 0.68
N GLY A 168 -7.07 -19.69 1.87
CA GLY A 168 -6.58 -20.17 3.16
C GLY A 168 -5.20 -19.64 3.57
N THR A 169 -4.48 -18.95 2.68
CA THR A 169 -3.19 -18.32 2.99
C THR A 169 -3.40 -16.96 3.67
N SER A 170 -2.46 -16.56 4.53
CA SER A 170 -2.44 -15.24 5.15
C SER A 170 -2.51 -14.12 4.10
N LYS A 171 -3.41 -13.14 4.30
CA LYS A 171 -3.50 -11.94 3.44
C LYS A 171 -2.20 -11.13 3.47
N VAL A 172 -1.50 -11.15 4.61
CA VAL A 172 -0.17 -10.54 4.78
C VAL A 172 0.84 -11.16 3.81
N ASP A 173 0.92 -12.48 3.77
CA ASP A 173 1.92 -13.14 2.92
C ASP A 173 1.63 -12.98 1.43
N ILE A 174 0.35 -13.01 1.05
CA ILE A 174 -0.06 -12.74 -0.34
C ILE A 174 0.36 -11.32 -0.75
N LEU A 175 0.03 -10.31 0.06
CA LEU A 175 0.39 -8.92 -0.26
C LEU A 175 1.91 -8.72 -0.27
N LYS A 176 2.61 -9.33 0.68
CA LYS A 176 4.08 -9.27 0.78
C LYS A 176 4.76 -9.80 -0.48
N GLN A 177 4.32 -10.98 -0.97
CA GLN A 177 4.82 -11.55 -2.22
C GLN A 177 4.59 -10.58 -3.38
N GLN A 178 3.38 -10.05 -3.52
CA GLN A 178 3.03 -9.15 -4.61
C GLN A 178 3.80 -7.82 -4.59
N LEU A 179 4.01 -7.23 -3.41
CA LEU A 179 4.77 -6.00 -3.27
C LEU A 179 6.25 -6.21 -3.62
N TYR A 180 6.87 -7.30 -3.13
CA TYR A 180 8.27 -7.59 -3.44
C TYR A 180 8.49 -8.08 -4.88
N GLU A 181 7.52 -8.77 -5.49
CA GLU A 181 7.55 -9.13 -6.92
C GLU A 181 7.43 -7.90 -7.82
N PHE A 182 6.77 -6.85 -7.34
CA PHE A 182 6.71 -5.55 -8.01
C PHE A 182 7.99 -4.73 -7.82
N ASP A 183 8.48 -4.63 -6.58
CA ASP A 183 9.69 -3.88 -6.23
C ASP A 183 10.42 -4.57 -5.07
N PRO A 184 11.54 -5.25 -5.32
CA PRO A 184 12.24 -6.03 -4.29
C PRO A 184 12.90 -5.13 -3.22
N TYR A 185 13.06 -3.84 -3.50
CA TYR A 185 13.76 -2.90 -2.63
C TYR A 185 12.84 -2.25 -1.58
N LEU A 186 11.53 -2.51 -1.62
CA LEU A 186 10.58 -1.92 -0.67
C LEU A 186 10.93 -2.18 0.81
N HIS A 187 10.77 -1.15 1.63
CA HIS A 187 10.88 -1.23 3.08
C HIS A 187 9.53 -1.51 3.72
N LEU A 188 9.24 -2.80 3.94
CA LEU A 188 7.96 -3.25 4.50
C LEU A 188 8.17 -3.86 5.90
N ASN A 189 7.40 -3.37 6.87
CA ASN A 189 7.23 -3.98 8.18
C ASN A 189 5.84 -4.60 8.25
N PHE A 190 5.75 -5.89 8.57
CA PHE A 190 4.46 -6.57 8.73
C PHE A 190 4.32 -6.99 10.19
N LEU A 191 3.26 -6.53 10.85
CA LEU A 191 2.99 -6.88 12.23
C LEU A 191 2.43 -8.30 12.30
N GLU A 192 2.91 -9.06 13.28
CA GLU A 192 2.46 -10.42 13.51
C GLU A 192 1.14 -10.42 14.31
N GLY A 193 0.12 -11.08 13.77
CA GLY A 193 -1.17 -11.23 14.42
C GLY A 193 -2.01 -9.95 14.43
N ARG A 194 -3.00 -9.92 15.32
CA ARG A 194 -3.95 -8.82 15.42
C ARG A 194 -3.29 -7.60 16.07
N LEU A 195 -3.43 -6.43 15.44
CA LEU A 195 -2.98 -5.18 16.04
C LEU A 195 -3.74 -4.93 17.35
N THR A 196 -3.01 -4.81 18.45
CA THR A 196 -3.56 -4.45 19.76
C THR A 196 -3.40 -2.94 20.00
N PRO A 197 -4.23 -2.33 20.87
CA PRO A 197 -4.02 -0.94 21.29
C PRO A 197 -2.64 -0.68 21.87
N GLU A 198 -2.08 -1.65 22.60
CA GLU A 198 -0.73 -1.53 23.18
C GLU A 198 0.35 -1.50 22.09
N ALA A 199 0.30 -2.43 21.12
CA ALA A 199 1.24 -2.44 20.00
C ALA A 199 1.10 -1.18 19.14
N ALA A 200 -0.13 -0.74 18.86
CA ALA A 200 -0.36 0.50 18.12
C ALA A 200 0.21 1.73 18.85
N ARG A 201 0.08 1.77 20.18
CA ARG A 201 0.67 2.83 21.02
C ARG A 201 2.19 2.80 20.99
N GLN A 202 2.78 1.62 21.17
CA GLN A 202 4.23 1.45 21.12
C GLN A 202 4.79 1.94 19.77
N ILE A 203 4.25 1.43 18.65
CA ILE A 203 4.68 1.82 17.30
C ILE A 203 4.53 3.33 17.08
N SER A 204 3.44 3.93 17.57
CA SER A 204 3.19 5.37 17.40
C SER A 204 4.12 6.27 18.24
N LEU A 205 4.89 5.70 19.17
CA LEU A 205 5.82 6.43 20.03
C LEU A 205 7.30 6.17 19.68
N GLU A 206 7.58 5.20 18.83
CA GLU A 206 8.93 4.84 18.40
C GLU A 206 9.48 5.83 17.34
N SER A 207 10.80 5.85 17.15
CA SER A 207 11.44 6.67 16.12
C SER A 207 11.04 6.27 14.69
N ASP A 208 10.48 5.08 14.53
CA ASP A 208 9.96 4.58 13.26
C ASP A 208 8.43 4.71 13.11
N ALA A 209 7.79 5.48 14.00
CA ALA A 209 6.36 5.75 13.96
C ALA A 209 5.90 6.20 12.56
N PRO A 210 4.70 5.75 12.13
CA PRO A 210 4.15 6.17 10.86
C PRO A 210 3.84 7.67 10.88
N ASP A 211 4.12 8.35 9.76
CA ASP A 211 3.71 9.74 9.56
C ASP A 211 2.19 9.86 9.30
N ILE A 212 1.51 8.75 9.01
CA ILE A 212 0.04 8.66 8.85
C ILE A 212 -0.43 7.22 9.10
N TRP A 213 -1.58 7.09 9.78
CA TRP A 213 -2.31 5.83 9.86
C TRP A 213 -3.42 5.79 8.82
N ILE A 214 -3.55 4.66 8.11
CA ILE A 214 -4.65 4.34 7.20
C ILE A 214 -5.52 3.28 7.87
N ASP A 215 -6.74 3.68 8.22
CA ASP A 215 -7.76 2.83 8.80
C ASP A 215 -8.57 2.15 7.68
N ALA A 216 -8.37 0.85 7.52
CA ALA A 216 -9.10 -0.02 6.60
C ALA A 216 -9.65 -1.28 7.32
N ILE A 217 -9.95 -1.18 8.62
CA ILE A 217 -10.54 -2.26 9.43
C ILE A 217 -12.06 -2.15 9.52
N ASP A 218 -12.73 -3.25 9.86
CA ASP A 218 -14.17 -3.28 10.23
C ASP A 218 -14.38 -3.33 11.76
N ASP A 219 -13.29 -3.47 12.53
CA ASP A 219 -13.29 -3.60 13.97
C ASP A 219 -13.46 -2.25 14.68
N ILE A 220 -14.70 -1.94 15.09
CA ILE A 220 -15.09 -0.67 15.71
C ILE A 220 -14.29 -0.33 16.99
N PRO A 221 -14.14 -1.23 17.98
CA PRO A 221 -13.22 -1.04 19.10
C PRO A 221 -11.84 -0.54 18.69
N MET A 222 -11.19 -1.24 17.76
CA MET A 222 -9.83 -0.88 17.34
C MET A 222 -9.80 0.42 16.53
N LYS A 223 -10.85 0.75 15.75
CA LYS A 223 -10.96 2.07 15.09
C LYS A 223 -10.96 3.23 16.08
N ILE A 224 -11.67 3.06 17.20
CA ILE A 224 -11.74 4.06 18.27
C ILE A 224 -10.37 4.19 18.94
N GLU A 225 -9.77 3.07 19.35
CA GLU A 225 -8.47 3.07 20.02
C GLU A 225 -7.35 3.63 19.12
N LEU A 226 -7.32 3.26 17.84
CA LEU A 226 -6.34 3.77 16.88
C LEU A 226 -6.39 5.31 16.79
N ARG A 227 -7.58 5.89 16.79
CA ARG A 227 -7.76 7.35 16.76
C ARG A 227 -7.38 8.03 18.08
N LYS A 228 -7.71 7.43 19.23
CA LYS A 228 -7.25 7.93 20.54
C LYS A 228 -5.71 7.95 20.61
N ILE A 229 -5.07 6.89 20.13
CA ILE A 229 -3.62 6.75 20.07
C ILE A 229 -3.01 7.76 19.10
N ALA A 230 -3.52 7.81 17.86
CA ALA A 230 -3.04 8.74 16.83
C ALA A 230 -3.19 10.20 17.25
N ARG A 231 -4.30 10.57 17.91
CA ARG A 231 -4.51 11.89 18.49
C ARG A 231 -3.45 12.24 19.53
N THR A 232 -3.18 11.32 20.45
CA THR A 232 -2.14 11.50 21.48
C THR A 232 -0.75 11.62 20.88
N ALA A 233 -0.45 10.82 19.85
CA ALA A 233 0.84 10.81 19.15
C ALA A 233 0.97 11.94 18.11
N ARG A 234 -0.09 12.72 17.85
CA ARG A 234 -0.14 13.74 16.79
C ARG A 234 0.14 13.17 15.41
N ILE A 235 -0.44 12.01 15.11
CA ILE A 235 -0.36 11.34 13.81
C ILE A 235 -1.71 11.47 13.10
N PRO A 236 -1.76 11.94 11.84
CA PRO A 236 -2.99 11.98 11.09
C PRO A 236 -3.57 10.57 10.84
N VAL A 237 -4.89 10.49 10.74
CA VAL A 237 -5.61 9.27 10.34
C VAL A 237 -6.37 9.52 9.05
N LEU A 238 -6.21 8.62 8.09
CA LEU A 238 -6.98 8.55 6.86
C LEU A 238 -7.85 7.30 6.90
N MET A 239 -9.15 7.45 6.69
CA MET A 239 -10.06 6.33 6.46
C MET A 239 -10.68 6.47 5.08
N VAL A 240 -10.65 5.39 4.29
CA VAL A 240 -11.36 5.33 3.00
C VAL A 240 -12.28 4.13 3.00
N THR A 241 -13.57 4.37 2.80
CA THR A 241 -14.62 3.35 2.89
C THR A 241 -15.38 3.23 1.58
N SER A 242 -15.48 2.02 1.04
CA SER A 242 -16.36 1.69 -0.08
C SER A 242 -17.81 1.56 0.40
N LEU A 243 -18.72 2.36 -0.15
CA LEU A 243 -20.14 2.39 0.17
C LEU A 243 -20.97 2.01 -1.06
N GLY A 244 -20.82 0.78 -1.54
CA GLY A 244 -21.46 0.35 -2.79
C GLY A 244 -20.77 0.97 -4.00
N ASP A 245 -21.45 1.91 -4.68
CA ASP A 245 -20.91 2.66 -5.83
C ASP A 245 -20.13 3.92 -5.43
N ASP A 246 -20.19 4.31 -4.16
CA ASP A 246 -19.59 5.56 -3.69
C ASP A 246 -18.39 5.29 -2.79
N VAL A 247 -17.56 6.31 -2.60
CA VAL A 247 -16.39 6.26 -1.73
C VAL A 247 -16.49 7.38 -0.71
N LEU A 248 -16.36 7.03 0.56
CA LEU A 248 -16.23 7.98 1.65
C LEU A 248 -14.77 8.11 2.06
N VAL A 249 -14.30 9.36 2.20
CA VAL A 249 -12.97 9.71 2.66
C VAL A 249 -13.10 10.55 3.92
N ASP A 250 -12.50 10.09 5.02
CA ASP A 250 -12.37 10.84 6.26
C ASP A 250 -10.88 11.10 6.54
N ILE A 251 -10.53 12.37 6.72
CA ILE A 251 -9.16 12.83 7.03
C ILE A 251 -9.19 13.50 8.39
N GLU A 252 -8.45 12.96 9.36
CA GLU A 252 -8.29 13.51 10.70
C GLU A 252 -6.83 13.90 10.92
N ARG A 253 -6.52 15.18 10.71
CA ARG A 253 -5.20 15.81 10.88
C ARG A 253 -4.86 16.08 12.34
N PHE A 254 -4.76 15.03 13.17
CA PHE A 254 -4.41 15.20 14.59
C PHE A 254 -3.03 15.84 14.81
N ASP A 255 -2.17 15.84 13.79
CA ASP A 255 -0.91 16.58 13.76
C ASP A 255 -1.10 18.12 13.76
N LEU A 256 -2.19 18.61 13.17
CA LEU A 256 -2.52 20.04 13.09
C LEU A 256 -3.69 20.44 14.02
N GLU A 257 -4.64 19.54 14.22
CA GLU A 257 -5.87 19.71 15.01
C GLU A 257 -5.91 18.66 16.14
N PRO A 258 -5.01 18.73 17.14
CA PRO A 258 -4.90 17.69 18.18
C PRO A 258 -6.14 17.56 19.06
N GLU A 259 -6.95 18.62 19.17
CA GLU A 259 -8.20 18.62 19.94
C GLU A 259 -9.43 18.20 19.11
N ARG A 260 -9.23 17.79 17.84
CA ARG A 260 -10.34 17.42 16.96
C ARG A 260 -11.13 16.23 17.55
N PRO A 261 -12.47 16.30 17.55
CA PRO A 261 -13.30 15.16 17.92
C PRO A 261 -13.09 13.96 17.00
N LEU A 262 -13.10 12.76 17.57
CA LEU A 262 -12.92 11.52 16.80
C LEU A 262 -14.09 11.34 15.82
N PHE A 263 -13.81 10.82 14.63
CA PHE A 263 -14.81 10.61 13.58
C PHE A 263 -15.61 11.88 13.25
N HIS A 264 -14.98 13.05 13.40
CA HIS A 264 -15.60 14.35 13.17
C HIS A 264 -16.83 14.61 14.05
N GLY A 265 -16.79 14.12 15.28
CA GLY A 265 -17.82 14.35 16.30
C GLY A 265 -19.01 13.42 16.22
N ARG A 266 -18.98 12.41 15.33
CA ARG A 266 -20.11 11.50 15.09
C ARG A 266 -20.42 10.57 16.26
N LEU A 267 -19.53 10.47 17.24
CA LEU A 267 -19.68 9.65 18.44
C LEU A 267 -19.52 10.45 19.74
N ASP A 268 -19.53 11.79 19.73
CA ASP A 268 -19.13 12.61 20.89
C ASP A 268 -20.00 12.41 22.15
N ASP A 269 -21.27 12.10 21.96
CA ASP A 269 -22.24 11.77 23.02
C ASP A 269 -21.94 10.43 23.73
N VAL A 270 -21.12 9.55 23.14
CA VAL A 270 -20.83 8.22 23.69
C VAL A 270 -19.35 7.93 23.88
N ILE A 271 -18.46 8.56 23.11
CA ILE A 271 -17.07 8.12 22.91
C ILE A 271 -16.22 8.02 24.19
N GLU A 272 -16.45 8.92 25.15
CA GLU A 272 -15.73 8.96 26.44
C GLU A 272 -16.15 7.81 27.37
N GLU A 273 -17.38 7.33 27.23
CA GLU A 273 -17.95 6.25 28.06
C GLU A 273 -17.83 4.87 27.39
N VAL A 274 -17.35 4.80 26.15
CA VAL A 274 -17.21 3.53 25.43
C VAL A 274 -16.09 2.69 26.04
N ASP A 275 -16.48 1.62 26.73
CA ASP A 275 -15.60 0.47 26.99
C ASP A 275 -15.39 -0.32 25.68
N THR A 276 -14.26 -0.06 25.03
CA THR A 276 -13.89 -0.73 23.78
C THR A 276 -13.60 -2.23 23.97
N THR A 277 -13.38 -2.69 25.19
CA THR A 277 -13.09 -4.11 25.47
C THR A 277 -14.33 -4.99 25.50
N ASN A 278 -15.51 -4.42 25.75
CA ASN A 278 -16.75 -5.16 25.95
C ASN A 278 -17.95 -4.57 25.20
N LEU A 279 -17.76 -4.27 23.91
CA LEU A 279 -18.83 -3.79 23.02
C LEU A 279 -19.68 -4.96 22.49
N SER A 280 -21.01 -4.87 22.65
CA SER A 280 -21.96 -5.79 22.02
C SER A 280 -21.98 -5.62 20.50
N GLU A 281 -22.36 -6.67 19.76
CA GLU A 281 -22.49 -6.62 18.30
C GLU A 281 -23.50 -5.55 17.84
N GLU A 282 -24.58 -5.35 18.60
CA GLU A 282 -25.57 -4.30 18.35
C GLU A 282 -24.94 -2.91 18.42
N LYS A 283 -24.10 -2.65 19.44
CA LYS A 283 -23.39 -1.38 19.59
C LYS A 283 -22.32 -1.19 18.53
N LYS A 284 -21.59 -2.23 18.16
CA LYS A 284 -20.65 -2.18 17.01
C LYS A 284 -21.38 -1.79 15.73
N HIS A 285 -22.54 -2.39 15.47
CA HIS A 285 -23.36 -2.04 14.31
C HIS A 285 -23.85 -0.59 14.36
N GLU A 286 -24.39 -0.16 15.52
CA GLU A 286 -24.83 1.21 15.75
C GLU A 286 -23.71 2.22 15.44
N TYR A 287 -22.53 2.02 16.01
CA TYR A 287 -21.39 2.91 15.84
C TYR A 287 -20.86 2.90 14.41
N ALA A 288 -20.83 1.74 13.75
CA ALA A 288 -20.46 1.66 12.34
C ALA A 288 -21.39 2.53 11.46
N VAL A 289 -22.70 2.46 11.70
CA VAL A 289 -23.70 3.27 10.98
C VAL A 289 -23.52 4.76 11.28
N ARG A 290 -23.22 5.12 12.53
CA ARG A 290 -22.98 6.52 12.93
C ARG A 290 -21.73 7.09 12.29
N ILE A 291 -20.61 6.36 12.33
CA ILE A 291 -19.33 6.75 11.71
C ILE A 291 -19.50 6.97 10.21
N VAL A 292 -20.16 6.02 9.52
CA VAL A 292 -20.41 6.10 8.08
C VAL A 292 -21.50 7.12 7.71
N GLY A 293 -22.44 7.43 8.61
CA GLY A 293 -23.56 8.33 8.32
C GLY A 293 -24.57 7.70 7.36
N ARG A 294 -25.84 7.71 7.74
CA ARG A 294 -26.92 7.11 6.92
C ARG A 294 -27.10 7.83 5.58
N ASP A 295 -26.80 9.11 5.54
CA ASP A 295 -26.84 9.99 4.37
C ASP A 295 -25.78 9.67 3.32
N ALA A 296 -24.73 8.93 3.70
CA ALA A 296 -23.63 8.59 2.81
C ALA A 296 -23.78 7.24 2.11
N VAL A 297 -24.74 6.41 2.53
CA VAL A 297 -24.90 5.04 2.01
C VAL A 297 -26.01 5.01 0.96
N PRO A 298 -25.73 4.56 -0.29
CA PRO A 298 -26.76 4.38 -1.30
C PRO A 298 -27.87 3.43 -0.83
N GLU A 299 -29.11 3.69 -1.23
CA GLU A 299 -30.29 2.91 -0.80
C GLU A 299 -30.12 1.40 -1.04
N ARG A 300 -29.64 1.01 -2.22
CA ARG A 300 -29.37 -0.41 -2.54
C ARG A 300 -28.31 -1.07 -1.62
N ALA A 301 -27.35 -0.29 -1.11
CA ALA A 301 -26.35 -0.76 -0.18
C ALA A 301 -26.96 -0.92 1.23
N ILE A 302 -27.86 -0.02 1.64
CA ILE A 302 -28.66 -0.16 2.87
C ILE A 302 -29.49 -1.44 2.80
N GLU A 303 -30.19 -1.70 1.69
CA GLU A 303 -30.99 -2.93 1.51
C GLU A 303 -30.14 -4.21 1.60
N SER A 304 -28.91 -4.16 1.09
CA SER A 304 -27.96 -5.27 1.22
C SER A 304 -27.49 -5.44 2.67
N VAL A 305 -27.23 -4.35 3.41
CA VAL A 305 -26.85 -4.43 4.83
C VAL A 305 -27.95 -5.07 5.68
N LYS A 306 -29.23 -4.81 5.39
CA LYS A 306 -30.38 -5.44 6.08
C LYS A 306 -30.45 -6.96 5.89
N LYS A 307 -29.81 -7.49 4.85
CA LYS A 307 -29.77 -8.93 4.52
C LYS A 307 -28.61 -9.68 5.18
N ILE A 308 -27.71 -8.99 5.87
CA ILE A 308 -26.57 -9.61 6.55
C ILE A 308 -27.08 -10.50 7.70
N GLY A 309 -26.59 -11.73 7.77
CA GLY A 309 -27.00 -12.73 8.75
C GLY A 309 -28.24 -13.55 8.36
N SER A 310 -28.92 -13.19 7.27
CA SER A 310 -30.08 -13.92 6.73
C SER A 310 -29.82 -14.45 5.31
N GLU A 311 -29.56 -13.55 4.35
CA GLU A 311 -29.24 -13.91 2.95
C GLU A 311 -27.78 -13.65 2.59
N LEU A 312 -27.11 -12.72 3.28
CA LEU A 312 -25.73 -12.30 3.02
C LEU A 312 -24.84 -12.55 4.24
N VAL A 313 -23.56 -12.84 4.00
CA VAL A 313 -22.57 -13.11 5.06
C VAL A 313 -21.76 -11.89 5.49
N GLY A 314 -21.81 -10.79 4.72
CA GLY A 314 -20.99 -9.61 4.98
C GLY A 314 -21.38 -8.40 4.16
N ARG A 315 -20.69 -7.28 4.41
CA ARG A 315 -20.95 -5.99 3.74
C ARG A 315 -20.66 -6.09 2.24
N PRO A 316 -21.53 -5.54 1.38
CA PRO A 316 -21.29 -5.52 -0.06
C PRO A 316 -20.13 -4.58 -0.38
N GLN A 317 -19.19 -5.06 -1.20
CA GLN A 317 -18.04 -4.28 -1.67
C GLN A 317 -17.84 -4.56 -3.16
N LEU A 318 -17.59 -3.50 -3.93
CA LEU A 318 -17.34 -3.59 -5.37
C LEU A 318 -15.87 -3.31 -5.65
N MET A 319 -15.24 -4.10 -6.52
CA MET A 319 -13.84 -3.87 -6.86
C MET A 319 -13.62 -2.51 -7.53
N SER A 320 -14.61 -1.99 -8.25
CA SER A 320 -14.57 -0.65 -8.87
C SER A 320 -14.35 0.44 -7.83
N THR A 321 -15.14 0.47 -6.75
CA THR A 321 -14.99 1.45 -5.67
C THR A 321 -13.77 1.18 -4.81
N VAL A 322 -13.40 -0.07 -4.56
CA VAL A 322 -12.14 -0.42 -3.88
C VAL A 322 -10.92 0.07 -4.66
N SER A 323 -10.93 -0.03 -5.99
CA SER A 323 -9.84 0.43 -6.84
C SER A 323 -9.71 1.96 -6.81
N VAL A 324 -10.83 2.68 -6.95
CA VAL A 324 -10.85 4.14 -6.86
C VAL A 324 -10.44 4.62 -5.47
N ALA A 325 -10.92 3.95 -4.41
CA ALA A 325 -10.51 4.21 -3.03
C ALA A 325 -8.99 4.08 -2.84
N GLY A 326 -8.36 3.07 -3.45
CA GLY A 326 -6.90 2.92 -3.47
C GLY A 326 -6.17 4.12 -4.08
N GLY A 327 -6.64 4.60 -5.24
CA GLY A 327 -6.11 5.79 -5.91
C GLY A 327 -6.28 7.07 -5.09
N ILE A 328 -7.47 7.27 -4.50
CA ILE A 328 -7.75 8.41 -3.63
C ILE A 328 -6.86 8.38 -2.39
N ALA A 329 -6.73 7.22 -1.72
CA ALA A 329 -5.94 7.10 -0.51
C ALA A 329 -4.48 7.48 -0.75
N ALA A 330 -3.85 6.93 -1.80
CA ALA A 330 -2.47 7.25 -2.15
C ALA A 330 -2.28 8.73 -2.51
N THR A 331 -3.27 9.32 -3.19
CA THR A 331 -3.28 10.75 -3.53
C THR A 331 -3.33 11.61 -2.26
N VAL A 332 -4.25 11.32 -1.33
CA VAL A 332 -4.40 12.05 -0.07
C VAL A 332 -3.15 11.90 0.81
N VAL A 333 -2.58 10.70 0.91
CA VAL A 333 -1.32 10.44 1.63
C VAL A 333 -0.21 11.33 1.09
N ARG A 334 -0.01 11.31 -0.23
CA ARG A 334 1.00 12.14 -0.90
C ARG A 334 0.74 13.62 -0.62
N ASP A 335 -0.49 14.08 -0.77
CA ASP A 335 -0.83 15.49 -0.61
C ASP A 335 -0.70 15.97 0.84
N ILE A 336 -0.94 15.10 1.84
CA ILE A 336 -0.62 15.38 3.25
C ILE A 336 0.89 15.50 3.45
N PHE A 337 1.68 14.56 2.94
CA PHE A 337 3.14 14.57 3.09
C PHE A 337 3.83 15.73 2.36
N LEU A 338 3.23 16.22 1.29
CA LEU A 338 3.68 17.40 0.54
C LEU A 338 3.01 18.69 1.01
N ASP A 339 2.26 18.67 2.12
CA ASP A 339 1.62 19.82 2.73
C ASP A 339 0.65 20.58 1.80
N LYS A 340 0.03 19.85 0.86
CA LYS A 340 -1.02 20.31 -0.08
C LYS A 340 -2.42 20.20 0.51
N THR A 341 -2.63 19.26 1.42
CA THR A 341 -3.85 19.13 2.22
C THR A 341 -3.53 19.59 3.63
N ARG A 342 -4.25 20.59 4.17
CA ARG A 342 -4.00 21.13 5.52
C ARG A 342 -5.19 21.02 6.47
N GLU A 343 -6.35 20.65 5.97
CA GLU A 343 -7.57 20.58 6.76
C GLU A 343 -8.01 19.14 6.91
N SER A 344 -8.47 18.78 8.11
CA SER A 344 -9.30 17.60 8.28
C SER A 344 -10.64 17.79 7.58
N GLY A 345 -11.24 16.71 7.14
CA GLY A 345 -12.52 16.80 6.47
C GLY A 345 -13.07 15.46 6.06
N ARG A 346 -14.33 15.52 5.66
CA ARG A 346 -15.08 14.37 5.20
C ARG A 346 -15.62 14.64 3.82
N THR A 347 -15.27 13.78 2.88
CA THR A 347 -15.70 13.90 1.49
C THR A 347 -16.37 12.61 1.06
N LEU A 348 -17.61 12.74 0.59
CA LEU A 348 -18.32 11.65 -0.07
C LEU A 348 -18.22 11.85 -1.58
N ILE A 349 -17.58 10.91 -2.26
CA ILE A 349 -17.42 10.89 -3.70
C ILE A 349 -18.49 9.98 -4.27
N ARG A 350 -19.51 10.59 -4.87
CA ARG A 350 -20.59 9.85 -5.52
C ARG A 350 -20.27 9.63 -6.98
N PHE A 351 -20.27 8.38 -7.43
CA PHE A 351 -19.92 8.11 -8.82
C PHE A 351 -20.99 8.62 -9.80
N SER A 352 -22.24 8.68 -9.35
CA SER A 352 -23.36 9.26 -10.10
C SER A 352 -23.14 10.73 -10.50
N ASP A 353 -22.37 11.48 -9.70
CA ASP A 353 -22.18 12.91 -9.92
C ASP A 353 -21.33 13.18 -11.17
N PHE A 354 -20.49 12.21 -11.58
CA PHE A 354 -19.67 12.32 -12.80
C PHE A 354 -20.47 12.08 -14.09
N PHE A 355 -21.55 11.29 -14.03
CA PHE A 355 -22.32 10.89 -15.22
C PHE A 355 -23.59 11.71 -15.43
N SER A 356 -24.02 12.45 -14.41
CA SER A 356 -25.18 13.34 -14.48
C SER A 356 -24.88 14.68 -15.16
N GLN A 357 -23.60 15.01 -15.37
CA GLN A 357 -23.17 16.16 -16.17
C GLN A 357 -23.01 15.77 -17.64
N THR A 358 -24.13 15.58 -18.34
CA THR A 358 -24.10 15.53 -19.81
C THR A 358 -23.82 16.92 -20.36
N HIS A 359 -22.58 17.16 -20.76
CA HIS A 359 -22.27 18.24 -21.70
C HIS A 359 -22.86 17.86 -23.07
N THR A 360 -23.97 18.52 -23.45
CA THR A 360 -24.51 18.52 -24.82
C THR A 360 -23.61 19.30 -25.77
#